data_AF-A0A924W4Y7-F1
#
_entry.id   AF-A0A924W4Y7-F1
#
_cell.length_a   1.000
_cell.length_b   1.000
_cell.length_c   1.000
_cell.angle_alpha   90.00
_cell.angle_beta   90.00
_cell.angle_gamma   90.00
#
_symmetry.space_group_name_H-M   'P 1'
#
loop_
_entity.id
_entity.type
_entity.pdbx_description
1 polymer ?
#
loop_
_entity_poly.entity_id
_entity_poly.type
_entity_poly.pdbx_seq_one_letter_code
_entity_poly.pdbx_strand_id
1 'polypeptide(L)'
;MRSLTAWTTTAAVALLGGAASAQTTSENVDLQTAITAYAAYHSDVSELRATSPNNANALETALDRVGRHNRDALTRGWIAYGAQTAAQSPAFVQGVREAAAYYGRDAVIWAVSVDPSYARGLRGGQEATRMLLESAQADSQRIISVADRYQELAYSIQRQRWANTVAPGQPARVQRIRGLGR
;
A
#
# COMPACT_ATOMS: atom_id res chain seq x y z
N MET A 1 -0.46 -44.06 -8.31
CA MET A 1 0.64 -43.12 -8.05
C MET A 1 0.83 -42.27 -9.29
N ARG A 2 0.34 -41.02 -9.29
CA ARG A 2 0.47 -40.06 -10.40
C ARG A 2 0.71 -38.67 -9.82
N SER A 3 1.77 -38.04 -10.30
CA SER A 3 2.24 -36.69 -10.01
C SER A 3 1.27 -35.61 -10.48
N LEU A 4 1.14 -34.52 -9.71
CA LEU A 4 0.60 -33.24 -10.17
C LEU A 4 1.52 -32.10 -9.71
N THR A 5 2.31 -31.61 -10.66
CA THR A 5 2.89 -30.26 -10.70
C THR A 5 1.80 -29.25 -11.06
N ALA A 6 1.72 -28.12 -10.34
CA ALA A 6 1.07 -26.88 -10.77
C ALA A 6 1.75 -25.73 -9.99
N TRP A 7 2.64 -24.93 -10.58
CA TRP A 7 2.32 -23.70 -11.32
C TRP A 7 1.38 -22.78 -10.51
N THR A 8 1.95 -21.83 -9.77
CA THR A 8 1.23 -20.65 -9.28
C THR A 8 1.70 -19.44 -10.05
N THR A 9 1.07 -19.25 -11.21
CA THR A 9 1.10 -18.07 -12.08
C THR A 9 0.40 -16.88 -11.42
N THR A 10 1.04 -15.71 -11.53
CA THR A 10 0.49 -14.40 -11.93
C THR A 10 -0.98 -14.10 -11.60
N ALA A 11 -1.22 -13.11 -10.72
CA ALA A 11 -2.46 -12.34 -10.71
C ALA A 11 -2.30 -11.01 -9.96
N ALA A 12 -2.27 -9.89 -10.70
CA ALA A 12 -2.88 -8.61 -10.34
C ALA A 12 -2.63 -7.57 -11.45
N VAL A 13 -3.24 -7.77 -12.63
CA VAL A 13 -3.45 -6.71 -13.62
C VAL A 13 -4.86 -6.87 -14.17
N ALA A 14 -5.77 -6.02 -13.72
CA ALA A 14 -7.00 -5.68 -14.42
C ALA A 14 -7.63 -4.52 -13.65
N LEU A 15 -7.56 -3.32 -14.23
CA LEU A 15 -8.52 -2.22 -14.13
C LEU A 15 -7.84 -1.03 -14.79
N LEU A 16 -8.02 -0.89 -16.10
CA LEU A 16 -7.94 0.36 -16.87
C LEU A 16 -8.21 -0.01 -18.34
N GLY A 17 -9.49 -0.14 -18.65
CA GLY A 17 -9.98 -0.35 -20.01
C GLY A 17 -11.41 0.17 -20.11
N GLY A 18 -11.58 1.38 -20.66
CA GLY A 18 -12.88 1.88 -21.08
C GLY A 18 -13.02 3.41 -21.06
N ALA A 19 -13.17 3.99 -22.26
CA ALA A 19 -13.73 5.32 -22.56
C ALA A 19 -12.79 6.55 -22.60
N ALA A 20 -11.85 6.53 -23.55
CA ALA A 20 -11.17 7.72 -24.05
C ALA A 20 -12.13 8.92 -24.19
N SER A 21 -11.70 10.07 -23.66
CA SER A 21 -12.32 11.41 -23.74
C SER A 21 -13.27 11.83 -22.61
N ALA A 22 -13.04 11.39 -21.37
CA ALA A 22 -13.49 12.10 -20.15
C ALA A 22 -12.58 11.86 -18.91
N GLN A 23 -11.53 11.05 -19.07
CA GLN A 23 -10.84 10.36 -17.97
C GLN A 23 -9.90 11.22 -17.12
N THR A 24 -9.39 12.34 -17.61
CA THR A 24 -8.32 13.07 -16.92
C THR A 24 -8.73 13.62 -15.56
N THR A 25 -10.00 13.99 -15.36
CA THR A 25 -10.47 14.50 -14.06
C THR A 25 -10.76 13.35 -13.09
N SER A 26 -11.39 12.27 -13.56
CA SER A 26 -11.73 11.11 -12.72
C SER A 26 -10.50 10.31 -12.29
N GLU A 27 -9.51 10.14 -13.17
CA GLU A 27 -8.23 9.46 -12.85
C GLU A 27 -7.40 10.29 -11.85
N ASN A 28 -7.36 11.61 -11.99
CA ASN A 28 -6.66 12.47 -11.03
C ASN A 28 -7.35 12.47 -9.66
N VAL A 29 -8.68 12.43 -9.62
CA VAL A 29 -9.45 12.29 -8.36
C VAL A 29 -9.19 10.93 -7.72
N ASP A 30 -9.09 9.85 -8.50
CA ASP A 30 -8.76 8.52 -7.96
C ASP A 30 -7.32 8.46 -7.45
N LEU A 31 -6.36 9.06 -8.18
CA LEU A 31 -4.96 9.15 -7.76
C LEU A 31 -4.80 9.95 -6.46
N GLN A 32 -5.40 11.14 -6.38
CA GLN A 32 -5.37 11.96 -5.17
C GLN A 32 -6.01 11.24 -3.98
N THR A 33 -7.13 10.54 -4.23
CA THR A 33 -7.81 9.72 -3.22
C THR A 33 -6.91 8.59 -2.73
N ALA A 34 -6.23 7.89 -3.64
CA ALA A 34 -5.31 6.81 -3.34
C ALA A 34 -4.10 7.30 -2.52
N ILE A 35 -3.47 8.41 -2.92
CA ILE A 35 -2.37 9.04 -2.19
C ILE A 35 -2.83 9.45 -0.78
N THR A 36 -4.01 10.07 -0.67
CA THR A 36 -4.55 10.51 0.62
C THR A 36 -4.83 9.32 1.55
N ALA A 37 -5.38 8.23 1.02
CA ALA A 37 -5.61 7.01 1.78
C ALA A 37 -4.30 6.40 2.31
N TYR A 38 -3.25 6.42 1.49
CA TYR A 38 -1.91 5.94 1.89
C TYR A 38 -1.24 6.86 2.91
N ALA A 39 -1.35 8.18 2.74
CA ALA A 39 -0.85 9.15 3.72
C ALA A 39 -1.55 8.99 5.09
N ALA A 40 -2.87 8.76 5.09
CA ALA A 40 -3.62 8.50 6.31
C ALA A 40 -3.16 7.21 7.01
N TYR A 41 -2.79 6.17 6.25
CA TYR A 41 -2.17 4.96 6.78
C TYR A 41 -0.82 5.24 7.44
N HIS A 42 0.06 5.98 6.77
CA HIS A 42 1.34 6.39 7.34
C HIS A 42 1.19 7.21 8.63
N SER A 43 0.21 8.12 8.68
CA SER A 43 -0.12 8.87 9.91
C SER A 43 -0.51 7.92 11.03
N ASP A 44 -1.41 6.97 10.77
CA ASP A 44 -1.85 6.02 11.78
C ASP A 44 -0.73 5.10 12.25
N VAL A 45 0.14 4.62 11.36
CA VAL A 45 1.32 3.86 11.76
C VAL A 45 2.25 4.71 12.64
N SER A 46 2.40 6.01 12.35
CA SER A 46 3.12 6.97 13.24
C SER A 46 2.49 7.03 14.63
N GLU A 47 1.18 7.19 14.67
CA GLU A 47 0.43 7.37 15.90
C GLU A 47 0.40 6.09 16.74
N LEU A 48 0.25 4.92 16.10
CA LEU A 48 0.35 3.61 16.74
C LEU A 48 1.75 3.41 17.34
N ARG A 49 2.81 3.80 16.62
CA ARG A 49 4.19 3.77 17.12
C ARG A 49 4.42 4.69 18.32
N ALA A 50 3.71 5.82 18.40
CA ALA A 50 3.82 6.74 19.54
C ALA A 50 2.95 6.32 20.74
N THR A 51 1.80 5.69 20.47
CA THR A 51 0.79 5.36 21.49
C THR A 51 1.20 4.15 22.32
N SER A 52 1.06 4.20 23.65
CA SER A 52 1.17 3.05 24.53
C SER A 52 -0.15 2.87 25.30
N PRO A 53 -1.08 2.02 24.81
CA PRO A 53 -2.37 1.82 25.47
C PRO A 53 -2.22 1.39 26.94
N ASN A 54 -2.74 2.21 27.85
CA ASN A 54 -2.71 1.96 29.29
C ASN A 54 -4.11 1.77 29.90
N ASN A 55 -5.15 1.82 29.07
CA ASN A 55 -6.54 1.60 29.42
C ASN A 55 -7.32 1.06 28.22
N ALA A 56 -8.54 0.56 28.45
CA ALA A 56 -9.37 -0.05 27.42
C ALA A 56 -9.68 0.92 26.27
N ASN A 57 -10.01 2.18 26.55
CA ASN A 57 -10.34 3.16 25.51
C ASN A 57 -9.16 3.47 24.58
N ALA A 58 -7.95 3.58 25.13
CA ALA A 58 -6.73 3.77 24.34
C ALA A 58 -6.41 2.56 23.46
N LEU A 59 -6.66 1.35 23.96
CA LEU A 59 -6.49 0.11 23.17
C LEU A 59 -7.52 0.05 22.04
N GLU A 60 -8.77 0.39 22.33
CA GLU A 60 -9.85 0.45 21.34
C GLU A 60 -9.55 1.47 20.25
N THR A 61 -9.07 2.66 20.62
CA THR A 61 -8.62 3.68 19.65
C THR A 61 -7.50 3.17 18.75
N ALA A 62 -6.53 2.44 19.30
CA ALA A 62 -5.46 1.82 18.51
C ALA A 62 -5.99 0.75 17.54
N LEU A 63 -6.95 -0.07 17.97
CA LEU A 63 -7.56 -1.09 17.12
C LEU A 63 -8.43 -0.49 16.00
N ASP A 64 -9.16 0.59 16.28
CA ASP A 64 -9.97 1.27 15.27
C ASP A 64 -9.12 1.95 14.19
N ARG A 65 -7.94 2.48 14.55
CA ARG A 65 -6.96 2.98 13.56
C ARG A 65 -6.54 1.90 12.58
N VAL A 66 -6.16 0.72 13.07
CA VAL A 66 -5.84 -0.40 12.17
C VAL A 66 -7.06 -0.81 11.35
N GLY A 67 -8.23 -0.90 11.99
CA GLY A 67 -9.46 -1.42 11.39
C GLY A 67 -10.17 -0.50 10.40
N ARG A 68 -9.79 0.79 10.29
CA ARG A 68 -10.43 1.74 9.36
C ARG A 68 -9.83 1.73 7.95
N HIS A 69 -8.69 1.09 7.75
CA HIS A 69 -8.03 1.04 6.45
C HIS A 69 -8.69 0.00 5.54
N ASN A 70 -8.72 0.31 4.24
CA ASN A 70 -9.24 -0.58 3.20
C ASN A 70 -8.09 -1.10 2.34
N ARG A 71 -8.00 -2.42 2.15
CA ARG A 71 -6.92 -3.09 1.39
C ARG A 71 -6.78 -2.56 -0.04
N ASP A 72 -7.88 -2.38 -0.76
CA ASP A 72 -7.87 -1.91 -2.14
C ASP A 72 -7.37 -0.46 -2.22
N ALA A 73 -7.82 0.38 -1.28
CA ALA A 73 -7.35 1.77 -1.18
C ALA A 73 -5.86 1.85 -0.83
N LEU A 74 -5.37 0.98 0.06
CA LEU A 74 -3.94 0.88 0.37
C LEU A 74 -3.13 0.42 -0.84
N THR A 75 -3.62 -0.56 -1.58
CA THR A 75 -2.94 -1.08 -2.79
C THR A 75 -2.84 -0.01 -3.87
N ARG A 76 -3.95 0.69 -4.17
CA ARG A 76 -3.93 1.84 -5.09
C ARG A 76 -2.99 2.94 -4.61
N GLY A 77 -3.04 3.24 -3.31
CA GLY A 77 -2.21 4.26 -2.69
C GLY A 77 -0.71 3.95 -2.74
N TRP A 78 -0.34 2.68 -2.54
CA TRP A 78 1.04 2.21 -2.67
C TRP A 78 1.56 2.34 -4.11
N ILE A 79 0.74 2.00 -5.12
CA ILE A 79 1.08 2.19 -6.53
C ILE A 79 1.28 3.68 -6.84
N ALA A 80 0.35 4.53 -6.40
CA ALA A 80 0.40 5.97 -6.59
C ALA A 80 1.66 6.60 -5.97
N TYR A 81 1.96 6.21 -4.73
CA TYR A 81 3.15 6.62 -4.02
C TYR A 81 4.43 6.13 -4.73
N GLY A 82 4.43 4.88 -5.22
CA GLY A 82 5.52 4.34 -6.02
C GLY A 82 5.78 5.11 -7.31
N ALA A 83 4.71 5.52 -8.01
CA ALA A 83 4.81 6.38 -9.19
C ALA A 83 5.38 7.77 -8.84
N GLN A 84 4.96 8.35 -7.71
CA GLN A 84 5.52 9.60 -7.20
C GLN A 84 7.02 9.46 -6.86
N THR A 85 7.42 8.37 -6.21
CA THR A 85 8.84 8.08 -5.90
C THR A 85 9.66 7.91 -7.17
N ALA A 86 9.16 7.17 -8.16
CA ALA A 86 9.84 7.02 -9.46
C ALA A 86 10.00 8.38 -10.18
N ALA A 87 9.00 9.26 -10.09
CA ALA A 87 9.04 10.61 -10.65
C ALA A 87 10.07 11.53 -10.00
N GLN A 88 10.63 11.15 -8.84
CA GLN A 88 11.74 11.89 -8.22
C GLN A 88 13.09 11.64 -8.91
N SER A 89 13.23 10.57 -9.71
CA SER A 89 14.45 10.33 -10.49
C SER A 89 14.46 11.19 -11.76
N PRO A 90 15.39 12.17 -11.89
CA PRO A 90 15.45 13.01 -13.08
C PRO A 90 15.75 12.20 -14.36
N ALA A 91 16.59 11.18 -14.23
CA ALA A 91 16.95 10.28 -15.33
C ALA A 91 15.74 9.48 -15.82
N PHE A 92 14.88 9.02 -14.88
CA PHE A 92 13.66 8.31 -15.23
C PHE A 92 12.65 9.22 -15.94
N VAL A 93 12.43 10.42 -15.42
CA VAL A 93 11.54 11.41 -16.05
C VAL A 93 12.02 11.76 -17.47
N GLN A 94 13.33 11.93 -17.67
CA GLN A 94 13.89 12.12 -19.00
C GLN A 94 13.67 10.91 -19.90
N GLY A 95 13.92 9.69 -19.41
CA GLY A 95 13.70 8.46 -20.18
C GLY A 95 12.26 8.28 -20.65
N VAL A 96 11.29 8.58 -19.78
CA VAL A 96 9.86 8.56 -20.13
C VAL A 96 9.53 9.63 -21.19
N ARG A 97 10.04 10.85 -21.02
CA ARG A 97 9.80 11.95 -21.98
C ARG A 97 10.38 11.65 -23.36
N GLU A 98 11.57 11.08 -23.42
CA GLU A 98 12.20 10.69 -24.68
C GLU A 98 11.47 9.54 -25.37
N ALA A 99 11.06 8.51 -24.60
CA ALA A 99 10.23 7.44 -25.15
C ALA A 99 8.91 7.99 -25.70
N ALA A 100 8.26 8.92 -24.99
CA ALA A 100 7.03 9.54 -25.44
C ALA A 100 7.24 10.45 -26.67
N ALA A 101 8.38 11.14 -26.77
CA ALA A 101 8.73 11.94 -27.94
C ALA A 101 9.03 11.08 -29.17
N TYR A 102 9.61 9.90 -28.98
CA TYR A 102 9.99 9.00 -30.07
C TYR A 102 8.85 8.09 -30.56
N TYR A 103 8.14 7.43 -29.63
CA TYR A 103 7.08 6.46 -29.94
C TYR A 103 5.66 7.05 -29.90
N GLY A 104 5.51 8.24 -29.31
CA GLY A 104 4.21 8.83 -28.98
C GLY A 104 3.74 8.44 -27.57
N ARG A 105 3.09 9.38 -26.89
CA ARG A 105 2.59 9.21 -25.51
C ARG A 105 1.70 7.97 -25.36
N ASP A 106 0.73 7.79 -26.25
CA ASP A 106 -0.27 6.73 -26.10
C ASP A 106 0.34 5.33 -26.33
N ALA A 107 1.33 5.23 -27.22
CA ALA A 107 2.09 4.00 -27.42
C ALA A 107 2.91 3.63 -26.16
N VAL A 108 3.53 4.62 -25.51
CA VAL A 108 4.25 4.40 -24.24
C VAL A 108 3.29 3.98 -23.12
N ILE A 109 2.13 4.62 -23.00
CA ILE A 109 1.11 4.25 -22.02
C ILE A 109 0.63 2.82 -22.26
N TRP A 110 0.36 2.46 -23.51
CA TRP A 110 -0.03 1.10 -23.89
C TRP A 110 1.06 0.07 -23.60
N ALA A 111 2.33 0.39 -23.91
CA ALA A 111 3.45 -0.49 -23.63
C ALA A 111 3.59 -0.77 -22.12
N VAL A 112 3.44 0.25 -21.28
CA VAL A 112 3.48 0.10 -19.81
C VAL A 112 2.26 -0.67 -19.28
N SER A 113 1.08 -0.49 -19.88
CA SER A 113 -0.13 -1.18 -19.42
C SER A 113 -0.14 -2.68 -19.76
N VAL A 114 0.43 -3.06 -20.91
CA VAL A 114 0.57 -4.46 -21.34
C VAL A 114 1.77 -5.13 -20.69
N ASP A 115 2.89 -4.42 -20.56
CA ASP A 115 4.11 -4.91 -19.92
C ASP A 115 4.72 -3.86 -18.97
N PRO A 116 4.42 -3.96 -17.66
CA PRO A 116 5.00 -3.08 -16.65
C PRO A 116 6.53 -3.13 -16.58
N SER A 117 7.18 -4.19 -17.10
CA SER A 117 8.64 -4.28 -17.15
C SER A 117 9.27 -3.29 -18.13
N TYR A 118 8.49 -2.80 -19.11
CA TYR A 118 8.92 -1.77 -20.05
C TYR A 118 9.46 -0.53 -19.34
N ALA A 119 8.78 -0.08 -18.27
CA ALA A 119 9.22 1.06 -17.48
C ALA A 119 10.62 0.87 -16.86
N ARG A 120 10.98 -0.37 -16.49
CA ARG A 120 12.31 -0.68 -15.94
C ARG A 120 13.42 -0.65 -16.99
N GLY A 121 13.07 -0.81 -18.27
CA GLY A 121 14.00 -0.75 -19.40
C GLY A 121 14.29 0.67 -19.87
N LEU A 122 13.46 1.65 -19.48
CA LEU A 122 13.71 3.07 -19.79
C LEU A 122 14.97 3.57 -19.08
N ARG A 123 15.56 4.64 -19.62
CA ARG A 123 16.64 5.36 -18.92
C ARG A 123 16.15 5.75 -17.52
N GLY A 124 17.01 5.56 -16.52
CA GLY A 124 16.67 5.78 -15.10
C GLY A 124 15.71 4.75 -14.50
N GLY A 125 15.20 3.77 -15.26
CA GLY A 125 14.26 2.77 -14.77
C GLY A 125 14.84 1.90 -13.65
N GLN A 126 16.12 1.54 -13.72
CA GLN A 126 16.81 0.80 -12.66
C GLN A 126 16.99 1.62 -11.38
N GLU A 127 17.28 2.91 -11.51
CA GLU A 127 17.40 3.84 -10.38
C GLU A 127 16.05 4.02 -9.70
N ALA A 128 15.00 4.33 -10.47
CA ALA A 128 13.63 4.41 -9.96
C ALA A 128 13.18 3.11 -9.26
N THR A 129 13.57 1.95 -9.80
CA THR A 129 13.29 0.65 -9.18
C THR A 129 13.99 0.52 -7.82
N ARG A 130 15.26 0.95 -7.71
CA ARG A 130 15.98 0.93 -6.42
C ARG A 130 15.35 1.87 -5.42
N MET A 131 15.01 3.10 -5.81
CA MET A 131 14.34 4.07 -4.94
C MET A 131 13.01 3.51 -4.39
N LEU A 132 12.25 2.83 -5.24
CA LEU A 132 10.99 2.20 -4.84
C LEU A 132 11.22 1.03 -3.87
N LEU A 133 12.24 0.20 -4.09
CA LEU A 133 12.60 -0.91 -3.21
C LEU A 133 13.08 -0.42 -1.84
N GLU A 134 13.93 0.60 -1.81
CA GLU A 134 14.42 1.23 -0.58
C GLU A 134 13.26 1.83 0.23
N SER A 135 12.35 2.54 -0.46
CA SER A 135 11.13 3.09 0.15
C SER A 135 10.23 1.99 0.72
N ALA A 136 10.00 0.91 -0.02
CA ALA A 136 9.21 -0.23 0.44
C ALA A 136 9.86 -0.97 1.63
N GLN A 137 11.19 -1.10 1.65
CA GLN A 137 11.91 -1.68 2.78
C GLN A 137 11.80 -0.82 4.03
N ALA A 138 11.95 0.50 3.91
CA ALA A 138 11.80 1.43 5.03
C ALA A 138 10.38 1.37 5.62
N ASP A 139 9.36 1.29 4.77
CA ASP A 139 7.97 1.15 5.22
C ASP A 139 7.71 -0.20 5.91
N SER A 140 8.21 -1.30 5.32
CA SER A 140 8.09 -2.63 5.91
C SER A 140 8.71 -2.70 7.31
N GLN A 141 9.93 -2.18 7.48
CA GLN A 141 10.61 -2.14 8.78
C GLN A 141 9.80 -1.35 9.82
N ARG A 142 9.20 -0.23 9.39
CA ARG A 142 8.38 0.60 10.25
C ARG A 142 7.13 -0.16 10.74
N ILE A 143 6.41 -0.82 9.85
CA ILE A 143 5.19 -1.58 10.18
C ILE A 143 5.54 -2.77 11.08
N ILE A 144 6.60 -3.50 10.77
CA ILE A 144 7.09 -4.64 11.59
C ILE A 144 7.40 -4.15 13.01
N SER A 145 8.13 -3.03 13.16
CA SER A 145 8.45 -2.49 14.49
C SER A 145 7.22 -2.13 15.33
N VAL A 146 6.13 -1.69 14.67
CA VAL A 146 4.86 -1.43 15.34
C VAL A 146 4.20 -2.76 15.72
N ALA A 147 4.16 -3.74 14.82
CA ALA A 147 3.58 -5.05 15.09
C ALA A 147 4.26 -5.75 16.28
N ASP A 148 5.59 -5.79 16.30
CA ASP A 148 6.39 -6.38 17.39
C ASP A 148 6.06 -5.73 18.73
N ARG A 149 6.02 -4.39 18.77
CA ARG A 149 5.66 -3.65 19.98
C ARG A 149 4.24 -3.96 20.47
N TYR A 150 3.27 -4.09 19.58
CA TYR A 150 1.89 -4.44 19.96
C TYR A 150 1.78 -5.92 20.38
N GLN A 151 2.60 -6.80 19.83
CA GLN A 151 2.71 -8.19 20.28
C GLN A 151 3.26 -8.27 21.70
N GLU A 152 4.33 -7.53 22.02
CA GLU A 152 4.85 -7.42 23.38
C GLU A 152 3.84 -6.80 24.35
N LEU A 153 3.16 -5.74 23.91
CA LEU A 153 2.10 -5.09 24.67
C LEU A 153 1.00 -6.11 25.02
N ALA A 154 0.57 -6.92 24.07
CA ALA A 154 -0.47 -7.94 24.29
C ALA A 154 -0.12 -8.88 25.46
N TYR A 155 1.13 -9.34 25.55
CA TYR A 155 1.58 -10.15 26.69
C TYR A 155 1.58 -9.36 28.00
N SER A 156 1.95 -8.08 27.97
CA SER A 156 1.99 -7.23 29.17
C SER A 156 0.60 -6.92 29.72
N ILE A 157 -0.40 -6.69 28.85
CA ILE A 157 -1.75 -6.28 29.25
C ILE A 157 -2.63 -7.44 29.70
N GLN A 158 -2.28 -8.70 29.36
CA GLN A 158 -2.99 -9.89 29.85
C GLN A 158 -3.11 -9.94 31.39
N ARG A 159 -2.14 -9.35 32.10
CA ARG A 159 -2.14 -9.28 33.57
C ARG A 159 -2.90 -8.07 34.13
N GLN A 160 -3.40 -7.18 33.28
CA GLN A 160 -4.08 -5.96 33.67
C GLN A 160 -5.58 -6.19 33.86
N ARG A 161 -6.12 -5.75 35.00
CA ARG A 161 -7.55 -5.93 35.32
C ARG A 161 -8.48 -5.30 34.29
N TRP A 162 -8.10 -4.15 33.73
CA TRP A 162 -8.90 -3.44 32.73
C TRP A 162 -8.91 -4.14 31.36
N ALA A 163 -7.93 -5.00 31.07
CA ALA A 163 -7.83 -5.70 29.78
C ALA A 163 -8.80 -6.89 29.67
N ASN A 164 -9.33 -7.36 30.80
CA ASN A 164 -10.30 -8.46 30.86
C ASN A 164 -11.76 -7.99 30.75
N THR A 165 -11.99 -6.68 30.71
CA THR A 165 -13.32 -6.13 30.45
C THR A 165 -13.62 -6.22 28.97
N VAL A 166 -14.64 -6.99 28.59
CA VAL A 166 -15.07 -7.10 27.19
C VAL A 166 -15.52 -5.73 26.69
N ALA A 167 -14.79 -5.17 25.73
CA ALA A 167 -15.18 -3.93 25.07
C ALA A 167 -16.42 -4.15 24.18
N PRO A 168 -17.40 -3.24 24.20
CA PRO A 168 -18.52 -3.28 23.26
C PRO A 168 -18.04 -3.33 21.80
N GLY A 169 -18.70 -4.13 20.95
CA GLY A 169 -18.39 -4.21 19.51
C GLY A 169 -17.15 -5.03 19.12
N GLN A 170 -16.49 -5.71 20.08
CA GLN A 170 -15.32 -6.56 19.84
C GLN A 170 -15.48 -7.58 18.70
N PRO A 171 -16.62 -8.29 18.53
CA PRO A 171 -16.78 -9.25 17.44
C PRO A 171 -16.70 -8.62 16.04
N ALA A 172 -17.38 -7.50 15.82
CA ALA A 172 -17.38 -6.81 14.53
C ALA A 172 -15.98 -6.26 14.18
N ARG A 173 -15.26 -5.77 15.19
CA ARG A 173 -13.91 -5.22 15.02
C ARG A 173 -12.88 -6.30 14.72
N VAL A 174 -12.94 -7.45 15.41
CA VAL A 174 -12.11 -8.63 15.09
C VAL A 174 -12.38 -9.11 13.67
N GLN A 175 -13.63 -9.10 13.21
CA GLN A 175 -13.94 -9.41 11.82
C GLN A 175 -13.30 -8.43 10.83
N ARG A 176 -13.36 -7.11 11.08
CA ARG A 176 -12.68 -6.11 10.24
C ARG A 176 -11.18 -6.37 10.15
N ILE A 177 -10.50 -6.57 11.29
CA ILE A 177 -9.05 -6.82 11.33
C ILE A 177 -8.70 -8.11 10.58
N ARG A 178 -9.48 -9.19 10.75
CA ARG A 178 -9.29 -10.44 9.99
C ARG A 178 -9.48 -10.26 8.48
N GLY A 179 -10.36 -9.34 8.07
CA GLY A 179 -10.56 -8.97 6.67
C GLY A 179 -9.35 -8.29 6.03
N LEU A 180 -8.44 -7.71 6.82
CA LEU A 180 -7.21 -7.09 6.31
C LEU A 180 -6.14 -8.13 5.93
N GLY A 181 -6.17 -9.31 6.55
CA GLY A 181 -5.14 -10.36 6.39
C GLY A 181 -5.46 -11.43 5.34
N ARG A 182 -6.61 -11.34 4.66
CA ARG A 182 -7.01 -12.23 3.55
C ARG A 182 -6.98 -11.44 2.24
#